data_AF-A0A0W7Y2B6-F1
#
_entry.id   AF-A0A0W7Y2B6-F1
#
_cell.length_a   1.000
_cell.length_b   1.000
_cell.length_c   1.000
_cell.angle_alpha   90.00
_cell.angle_beta   90.00
_cell.angle_gamma   90.00
#
_symmetry.space_group_name_H-M   'P 1'
#
loop_
_entity.id
_entity.type
_entity.pdbx_description
1 polymer ?
#
loop_
_entity_poly.entity_id
_entity_poly.type
_entity_poly.pdbx_seq_one_letter_code
_entity_poly.pdbx_strand_id
1 'polypeptide(L)'
;MKNRVMIIGGVQAGKSTLMNTLLGKESSANKTQALVYDDWIVDTPGEYVENPMYYRNIMATSLEVTHVIYLQDATSARSVFPPQFSLGIPKIQIGVITKIDAPNANMERAIALLKNVMTHGPIVKTSSWQKLGIELIEPLIQLTTQEEIRQFVKDRDSPYLMYCSQ
;
A
#
# COMPACT_ATOMS: atom_id res chain seq x y z
N MET A 1 5.32 -11.81 12.56
CA MET A 1 5.82 -10.41 12.52
C MET A 1 5.34 -9.56 13.71
N LYS A 2 6.16 -8.61 14.20
CA LYS A 2 5.76 -7.60 15.23
C LYS A 2 4.96 -6.43 14.63
N ASN A 3 5.21 -6.09 13.37
CA ASN A 3 4.53 -5.01 12.66
C ASN A 3 3.33 -5.56 11.88
N ARG A 4 2.25 -4.79 11.86
CA ARG A 4 1.03 -5.07 11.09
C ARG A 4 0.71 -3.88 10.20
N VAL A 5 0.15 -4.14 9.03
CA VAL A 5 -0.26 -3.11 8.08
C VAL A 5 -1.75 -3.20 7.82
N MET A 6 -2.41 -2.05 7.76
CA MET A 6 -3.77 -1.94 7.22
C MET A 6 -3.68 -1.48 5.77
N ILE A 7 -4.36 -2.17 4.85
CA ILE A 7 -4.43 -1.76 3.44
C ILE A 7 -5.76 -1.06 3.18
N ILE A 8 -5.71 0.19 2.71
CA ILE A 8 -6.89 0.99 2.39
C ILE A 8 -6.80 1.53 0.96
N GLY A 9 -7.95 1.68 0.30
CA GLY A 9 -8.04 2.13 -1.09
C GLY A 9 -9.38 1.78 -1.71
N GLY A 10 -9.67 2.38 -2.87
CA GLY A 10 -10.98 2.29 -3.51
C GLY A 10 -11.39 0.86 -3.90
N VAL A 11 -12.67 0.69 -4.19
CA VAL A 11 -13.17 -0.55 -4.78
C VAL A 11 -12.39 -0.81 -6.09
N GLN A 12 -12.00 -2.06 -6.33
CA GLN A 12 -11.18 -2.48 -7.47
C GLN A 12 -9.77 -1.87 -7.60
N ALA A 13 -9.26 -1.16 -6.58
CA ALA A 13 -7.90 -0.61 -6.59
C ALA A 13 -6.78 -1.67 -6.54
N GLY A 14 -7.12 -2.97 -6.44
CA GLY A 14 -6.15 -4.06 -6.41
C GLY A 14 -5.74 -4.55 -5.02
N LYS A 15 -6.46 -4.16 -3.94
CA LYS A 15 -6.19 -4.56 -2.55
C LYS A 15 -6.04 -6.08 -2.38
N SER A 16 -7.07 -6.85 -2.74
CA SER A 16 -7.08 -8.31 -2.55
C SER A 16 -6.02 -9.02 -3.39
N THR A 17 -5.78 -8.57 -4.62
CA THR A 17 -4.71 -9.11 -5.48
C THR A 17 -3.33 -8.84 -4.87
N LEU A 18 -3.08 -7.61 -4.42
CA LEU A 18 -1.83 -7.24 -3.75
C LEU A 18 -1.62 -8.05 -2.47
N MET A 19 -2.64 -8.15 -1.62
CA MET A 19 -2.60 -8.96 -0.39
C MET A 19 -2.28 -10.42 -0.69
N ASN A 20 -2.96 -11.04 -1.66
CA ASN A 20 -2.70 -12.43 -2.03
C ASN A 20 -1.28 -12.63 -2.57
N THR A 21 -0.77 -11.67 -3.34
CA THR A 21 0.62 -11.70 -3.83
C THR A 21 1.60 -11.63 -2.66
N LEU A 22 1.41 -10.68 -1.72
CA LEU A 22 2.26 -10.50 -0.54
C LEU A 22 2.24 -11.71 0.39
N LEU A 23 1.10 -12.39 0.51
CA LEU A 23 0.96 -13.59 1.34
C LEU A 23 1.35 -14.89 0.61
N GLY A 24 1.81 -14.81 -0.64
CA GLY A 24 2.14 -15.99 -1.44
C GLY A 24 0.95 -16.90 -1.73
N LYS A 25 -0.29 -16.40 -1.64
CA LYS A 25 -1.54 -17.17 -1.82
C LYS A 25 -1.88 -17.42 -3.30
N GLU A 26 -1.04 -16.95 -4.23
CA GLU A 26 -1.19 -17.18 -5.67
C GLU A 26 -0.56 -18.52 -6.10
N SER A 27 -1.22 -19.65 -5.82
CA SER A 27 -1.04 -20.87 -6.61
C SER A 27 -2.18 -21.86 -6.39
N SER A 28 -2.93 -22.11 -7.47
CA SER A 28 -3.46 -23.44 -7.73
C SER A 28 -2.29 -24.42 -7.86
N ALA A 29 -2.34 -25.48 -7.04
CA ALA A 29 -1.65 -26.76 -7.18
C ALA A 29 -0.21 -26.73 -7.72
N ASN A 30 0.77 -26.50 -6.85
CA ASN A 30 2.02 -27.28 -6.72
C ASN A 30 3.12 -26.46 -6.04
N LYS A 31 3.14 -26.47 -4.70
CA LYS A 31 4.31 -26.83 -3.87
C LYS A 31 4.01 -26.54 -2.40
N THR A 32 4.01 -27.61 -1.62
CA THR A 32 4.05 -27.58 -0.16
C THR A 32 5.40 -27.04 0.28
N GLN A 33 5.46 -25.84 0.87
CA GLN A 33 6.37 -25.51 1.95
C GLN A 33 5.74 -24.44 2.87
N ALA A 34 5.64 -24.83 4.16
CA ALA A 34 5.28 -24.04 5.33
C ALA A 34 3.91 -23.34 5.34
N LEU A 35 3.06 -23.72 6.30
CA LEU A 35 1.96 -22.89 6.78
C LEU A 35 2.52 -21.48 7.11
N VAL A 36 2.18 -20.48 6.29
CA VAL A 36 2.52 -19.07 6.55
C VAL A 36 1.59 -18.54 7.64
N TYR A 37 1.96 -18.81 8.89
CA TYR A 37 1.31 -18.32 10.12
C TYR A 37 1.64 -16.84 10.37
N ASP A 38 1.31 -15.95 9.43
CA ASP A 38 1.63 -14.52 9.62
C ASP A 38 0.58 -13.63 8.93
N ASP A 39 -0.61 -13.50 9.52
CA ASP A 39 -1.61 -12.50 9.11
C ASP A 39 -1.19 -11.12 9.69
N TRP A 40 -0.13 -10.54 9.11
CA TRP A 40 0.35 -9.18 9.39
C TRP A 40 -0.40 -8.11 8.57
N ILE A 41 -1.29 -8.52 7.66
CA ILE A 41 -2.11 -7.65 6.83
C ILE A 41 -3.54 -7.63 7.36
N VAL A 42 -4.06 -6.43 7.61
CA VAL A 42 -5.47 -6.19 7.87
C VAL A 42 -6.11 -5.66 6.59
N ASP A 43 -6.98 -6.46 5.97
CA ASP A 43 -7.76 -6.05 4.81
C ASP A 43 -8.97 -5.22 5.24
N THR A 44 -9.28 -4.19 4.46
CA THR A 44 -10.45 -3.34 4.71
C THR A 44 -11.36 -3.30 3.48
N PRO A 45 -12.69 -3.33 3.67
CA PRO A 45 -13.62 -3.14 2.56
C PRO A 45 -13.35 -1.81 1.83
N GLY A 46 -13.30 -1.85 0.50
CA GLY A 46 -13.02 -0.64 -0.29
C GLY A 46 -14.03 0.48 -0.10
N GLU A 47 -15.28 0.14 0.22
CA GLU A 47 -16.34 1.08 0.55
C GLU A 47 -16.03 1.93 1.79
N TYR A 48 -15.10 1.50 2.66
CA TYR A 48 -14.81 2.22 3.90
C TYR A 48 -14.14 3.58 3.66
N VAL A 49 -13.35 3.69 2.59
CA VAL A 49 -12.71 4.96 2.20
C VAL A 49 -13.61 5.80 1.30
N GLU A 50 -14.58 5.21 0.63
CA GLU A 50 -15.49 5.91 -0.29
C GLU A 50 -16.69 6.53 0.45
N ASN A 51 -17.04 6.03 1.64
CA ASN A 51 -18.14 6.54 2.45
C ASN A 51 -17.65 7.00 3.84
N PRO A 52 -17.72 8.31 4.15
CA PRO A 52 -17.28 8.87 5.44
C PRO A 52 -17.88 8.22 6.69
N MET A 53 -19.08 7.62 6.58
CA MET A 53 -19.71 6.91 7.71
C MET A 53 -18.90 5.72 8.24
N TYR A 54 -17.99 5.20 7.42
CA TYR A 54 -17.12 4.07 7.78
C TYR A 54 -15.73 4.51 8.25
N TYR A 55 -15.41 5.81 8.28
CA TYR A 55 -14.10 6.28 8.75
C TYR A 55 -13.82 5.87 10.20
N ARG A 56 -14.85 5.79 11.05
CA ARG A 56 -14.72 5.24 12.41
C ARG A 56 -14.16 3.81 12.44
N ASN A 57 -14.50 2.99 11.44
CA ASN A 57 -13.99 1.63 11.35
C ASN A 57 -12.52 1.62 10.93
N ILE A 58 -12.13 2.50 9.99
CA ILE A 58 -10.73 2.69 9.61
C ILE A 58 -9.91 3.14 10.83
N MET A 59 -10.41 4.12 11.59
CA MET A 59 -9.72 4.63 12.78
C MET A 59 -9.60 3.56 13.86
N ALA A 60 -10.66 2.81 14.16
CA ALA A 60 -10.63 1.71 15.11
C ALA A 60 -9.62 0.64 14.69
N THR A 61 -9.65 0.22 13.42
CA THR A 61 -8.71 -0.76 12.87
C THR A 61 -7.27 -0.26 12.91
N SER A 62 -7.05 1.05 12.72
CA SER A 62 -5.72 1.64 12.77
C SER A 62 -5.03 1.45 14.12
N LEU A 63 -5.78 1.28 15.21
CA LEU A 63 -5.24 1.06 16.56
C LEU A 63 -4.45 -0.26 16.66
N GLU A 64 -4.78 -1.24 15.82
CA GLU A 64 -4.19 -2.58 15.84
C GLU A 64 -2.97 -2.75 14.91
N VAL A 65 -2.65 -1.72 14.13
CA VAL A 65 -1.58 -1.75 13.13
C VAL A 65 -0.50 -0.72 13.40
N THR A 66 0.68 -0.94 12.82
CA THR A 66 1.82 -0.01 12.86
C THR A 66 1.93 0.80 11.57
N HIS A 67 1.49 0.22 10.45
CA HIS A 67 1.58 0.81 9.12
C HIS A 67 0.21 0.94 8.47
N VAL A 68 0.09 1.89 7.55
CA VAL A 68 -1.05 2.03 6.65
C VAL A 68 -0.55 2.14 5.22
N ILE A 69 -1.06 1.27 4.36
CA ILE A 69 -0.86 1.34 2.93
C ILE A 69 -2.05 2.07 2.30
N TYR A 70 -1.77 3.16 1.58
CA TYR A 70 -2.73 3.90 0.77
C TYR A 70 -2.59 3.45 -0.69
N LEU A 71 -3.61 2.75 -1.22
CA LEU A 71 -3.61 2.24 -2.60
C LEU A 71 -4.19 3.26 -3.57
N GLN A 72 -3.42 3.55 -4.61
CA GLN A 72 -3.88 4.26 -5.80
C GLN A 72 -3.76 3.36 -7.03
N ASP A 73 -4.86 3.17 -7.75
CA ASP A 73 -4.84 2.49 -9.04
C ASP A 73 -4.23 3.42 -10.11
N ALA A 74 -3.21 2.95 -10.85
CA ALA A 74 -2.58 3.72 -11.91
C ALA A 74 -3.54 4.05 -13.07
N THR A 75 -4.57 3.23 -13.28
CA THR A 75 -5.58 3.41 -14.33
C THR A 75 -6.69 4.38 -13.91
N SER A 76 -6.92 4.56 -12.61
CA SER A 76 -7.95 5.44 -12.09
C SER A 76 -7.59 6.92 -12.26
N ALA A 77 -8.58 7.72 -12.68
CA ALA A 77 -8.48 9.16 -12.79
C ALA A 77 -8.81 9.91 -11.50
N ARG A 78 -9.29 9.20 -10.47
CA ARG A 78 -9.76 9.79 -9.22
C ARG A 78 -9.09 9.12 -8.02
N SER A 79 -8.82 9.92 -7.00
CA SER A 79 -8.55 9.44 -5.65
C SER A 79 -9.87 9.22 -4.93
N VAL A 80 -9.98 8.14 -4.17
CA VAL A 80 -11.09 7.93 -3.22
C VAL A 80 -10.83 8.63 -1.88
N PHE A 81 -9.59 9.03 -1.64
CA PHE A 81 -9.19 9.71 -0.41
C PHE A 81 -9.39 11.21 -0.54
N PRO A 82 -9.89 11.87 0.50
CA PRO A 82 -9.75 13.31 0.67
C PRO A 82 -8.27 13.74 0.66
N PRO A 83 -7.97 15.01 0.33
CA PRO A 83 -6.63 15.57 0.51
C PRO A 83 -6.16 15.40 1.95
N GLN A 84 -4.87 15.09 2.11
CA GLN A 84 -4.18 14.92 3.39
C GLN A 84 -4.83 13.90 4.33
N PHE A 85 -5.59 12.93 3.79
CA PHE A 85 -6.28 11.92 4.58
C PHE A 85 -5.33 11.15 5.52
N SER A 86 -4.04 11.02 5.19
CA SER A 86 -3.07 10.38 6.07
C SER A 86 -2.83 11.10 7.40
N LEU A 87 -3.08 12.42 7.49
CA LEU A 87 -2.94 13.18 8.73
C LEU A 87 -3.88 12.71 9.85
N GLY A 88 -5.03 12.15 9.48
CA GLY A 88 -6.00 11.62 10.45
C GLY A 88 -5.58 10.28 11.06
N ILE A 89 -4.57 9.60 10.50
CA ILE A 89 -4.16 8.25 10.91
C ILE A 89 -2.68 8.29 11.29
N PRO A 90 -2.32 8.42 12.59
CA PRO A 90 -0.94 8.61 13.04
C PRO A 90 -0.14 7.30 13.02
N LYS A 91 0.06 6.75 11.82
CA LYS A 91 0.74 5.48 11.54
C LYS A 91 1.78 5.70 10.44
N ILE A 92 2.71 4.76 10.31
CA ILE A 92 3.71 4.85 9.25
C ILE A 92 3.01 4.66 7.91
N GLN A 93 3.03 5.71 7.10
CA GLN A 93 2.33 5.77 5.82
C GLN A 93 3.19 5.24 4.69
N ILE A 94 2.63 4.33 3.90
CA ILE A 94 3.23 3.78 2.68
C ILE A 94 2.24 4.02 1.55
N GLY A 95 2.70 4.66 0.48
CA GLY A 95 1.92 4.78 -0.75
C GLY A 95 2.18 3.57 -1.64
N VAL A 96 1.14 2.99 -2.22
CA VAL A 96 1.29 1.95 -3.24
C VAL A 96 0.46 2.31 -4.46
N ILE A 97 1.12 2.37 -5.62
CA ILE A 97 0.47 2.50 -6.92
C ILE A 97 0.39 1.10 -7.54
N THR A 98 -0.82 0.65 -7.86
CA THR A 98 -1.07 -0.68 -8.45
C THR A 98 -1.32 -0.60 -9.95
N LYS A 99 -1.27 -1.75 -10.64
CA LYS A 99 -1.60 -1.90 -12.06
C LYS A 99 -0.72 -1.05 -12.98
N ILE A 100 0.56 -0.88 -12.63
CA ILE A 100 1.51 -0.08 -13.42
C ILE A 100 1.75 -0.65 -14.82
N ASP A 101 1.42 -1.93 -15.01
CA ASP A 101 1.52 -2.67 -16.27
C ASP A 101 0.31 -2.49 -17.20
N ALA A 102 -0.77 -1.88 -16.72
CA ALA A 102 -1.96 -1.69 -17.52
C ALA A 102 -1.71 -0.70 -18.68
N PRO A 103 -2.27 -0.93 -19.89
CA PRO A 103 -2.01 -0.10 -21.07
C PRO A 103 -2.49 1.35 -20.90
N ASN A 104 -3.47 1.59 -20.03
CA ASN A 104 -4.02 2.89 -19.69
C ASN A 104 -3.51 3.43 -18.33
N ALA A 105 -2.45 2.83 -17.76
CA ALA A 105 -1.82 3.33 -16.56
C ALA A 105 -1.26 4.73 -16.79
N ASN A 106 -1.55 5.66 -15.89
CA ASN A 106 -0.98 7.01 -15.88
C ASN A 106 -0.23 7.22 -14.57
N MET A 107 1.08 6.98 -14.61
CA MET A 107 1.94 7.05 -13.42
C MET A 107 2.05 8.46 -12.85
N GLU A 108 2.16 9.47 -13.70
CA GLU A 108 2.28 10.86 -13.25
C GLU A 108 1.05 11.28 -12.46
N ARG A 109 -0.14 10.99 -12.99
CA ARG A 109 -1.42 11.28 -12.31
C ARG A 109 -1.54 10.48 -11.01
N ALA A 110 -1.21 9.18 -11.03
CA ALA A 110 -1.32 8.34 -9.84
C ALA A 110 -0.38 8.82 -8.72
N ILE A 111 0.85 9.23 -9.06
CA ILE A 111 1.78 9.84 -8.12
C ILE A 111 1.21 11.15 -7.58
N ALA A 112 0.68 12.03 -8.44
CA ALA A 112 0.10 13.30 -8.00
C ALA A 112 -1.09 13.10 -7.05
N LEU A 113 -1.99 12.17 -7.37
CA LEU A 113 -3.12 11.82 -6.51
C LEU A 113 -2.64 11.30 -5.16
N LEU A 114 -1.68 10.38 -5.13
CA LEU A 114 -1.19 9.80 -3.88
C LEU A 114 -0.38 10.80 -3.04
N LYS A 115 0.38 11.69 -3.69
CA LYS A 115 1.02 12.83 -3.04
C LYS A 115 -0.01 13.74 -2.37
N ASN A 116 -1.19 13.95 -2.95
CA ASN A 116 -2.24 14.74 -2.27
C ASN A 116 -2.81 14.05 -1.03
N VAL A 117 -2.68 12.73 -0.90
CA VAL A 117 -3.17 11.95 0.24
C VAL A 117 -2.17 11.91 1.39
N MET A 118 -0.89 11.77 1.04
CA MET A 118 0.22 11.54 1.95
C MET A 118 1.10 12.77 2.13
N THR A 119 1.42 13.12 3.38
CA THR A 119 2.40 14.18 3.66
C THR A 119 3.86 13.78 3.47
N HIS A 120 4.23 12.53 3.74
CA HIS A 120 5.60 12.02 3.58
C HIS A 120 5.65 10.50 3.33
N GLY A 121 6.82 9.92 3.14
CA GLY A 121 7.00 8.46 3.15
C GLY A 121 7.18 7.86 1.75
N PRO A 122 7.40 6.53 1.69
CA PRO A 122 7.74 5.83 0.48
C PRO A 122 6.50 5.65 -0.40
N ILE A 123 6.69 5.73 -1.71
CA ILE A 123 5.70 5.33 -2.72
C ILE A 123 6.31 4.17 -3.51
N VAL A 124 5.64 3.02 -3.45
CA VAL A 124 5.98 1.83 -4.23
C VAL A 124 5.09 1.75 -5.45
N LYS A 125 5.68 1.51 -6.62
CA LYS A 125 5.02 1.33 -7.91
C LYS A 125 5.01 -0.16 -8.21
N THR A 126 3.83 -0.76 -8.35
CA THR A 126 3.71 -2.22 -8.37
C THR A 126 2.79 -2.78 -9.45
N SER A 127 3.17 -3.95 -9.95
CA SER A 127 2.28 -4.85 -10.68
C SER A 127 2.26 -6.17 -9.93
N SER A 128 1.10 -6.56 -9.40
CA SER A 128 0.94 -7.89 -8.80
C SER A 128 1.07 -8.99 -9.85
N TRP A 129 0.52 -8.77 -11.05
CA TRP A 129 0.55 -9.74 -12.14
C TRP A 129 1.95 -9.98 -12.70
N GLN A 130 2.72 -8.91 -12.90
CA GLN A 130 4.11 -9.02 -13.36
C GLN A 130 5.12 -9.17 -12.20
N LYS A 131 4.65 -9.16 -10.95
CA LYS A 131 5.46 -9.22 -9.72
C LYS A 131 6.55 -8.14 -9.67
N LEU A 132 6.23 -6.93 -10.12
CA LEU A 132 7.14 -5.79 -10.12
C LEU A 132 6.95 -4.96 -8.85
N GLY A 133 8.05 -4.63 -8.15
CA GLY A 133 8.06 -3.74 -6.99
C GLY A 133 7.41 -4.30 -5.73
N ILE A 134 6.82 -5.51 -5.79
CA ILE A 134 6.15 -6.17 -4.67
C ILE A 134 7.16 -6.48 -3.55
N GLU A 135 8.38 -6.88 -3.94
CA GLU A 135 9.50 -7.21 -3.05
C GLU A 135 9.97 -6.04 -2.17
N LEU A 136 9.53 -4.82 -2.47
CA LEU A 136 9.89 -3.61 -1.72
C LEU A 136 8.94 -3.35 -0.55
N ILE A 137 7.72 -3.90 -0.57
CA ILE A 137 6.68 -3.59 0.41
C ILE A 137 6.99 -4.21 1.77
N GLU A 138 7.31 -5.50 1.81
CA GLU A 138 7.53 -6.23 3.06
C GLU A 138 8.74 -5.68 3.86
N PRO A 139 9.90 -5.38 3.24
CA PRO A 139 11.00 -4.71 3.94
C PRO A 139 10.61 -3.36 4.54
N LEU A 140 9.83 -2.54 3.83
CA LEU A 140 9.38 -1.24 4.34
C LEU A 140 8.55 -1.38 5.62
N ILE A 141 7.77 -2.45 5.74
CA ILE A 141 6.92 -2.71 6.92
C ILE A 141 7.75 -3.16 8.13
N GLN A 142 9.01 -3.60 7.93
CA GLN A 142 9.92 -3.88 9.04
C GLN A 142 10.55 -2.62 9.63
N LEU A 143 10.61 -1.53 8.86
CA LEU A 143 11.20 -0.27 9.30
C LEU A 143 10.21 0.52 10.16
N THR A 144 10.70 1.22 11.17
CA THR A 144 9.80 1.89 12.15
C THR A 144 10.04 3.38 12.27
N THR A 145 11.12 3.88 11.67
CA THR A 145 11.45 5.31 11.69
C THR A 145 11.49 5.89 10.28
N GLN A 146 11.21 7.18 10.16
CA GLN A 146 11.32 7.87 8.87
C GLN A 146 12.74 7.86 8.32
N GLU A 147 13.75 7.90 9.20
CA GLU A 147 15.15 7.91 8.77
C GLU A 147 15.56 6.57 8.14
N GLU A 148 15.22 5.45 8.78
CA GLU A 148 15.42 4.11 8.22
C GLU A 148 14.74 3.97 6.85
N ILE A 149 13.50 4.45 6.73
CA ILE A 149 12.74 4.38 5.49
C ILE A 149 13.37 5.24 4.40
N ARG A 150 13.77 6.48 4.72
CA ARG A 150 14.46 7.36 3.76
C ARG A 150 15.76 6.74 3.28
N GLN A 151 16.54 6.17 4.19
CA GLN A 151 17.79 5.50 3.87
C GLN A 151 17.54 4.28 2.98
N PHE A 152 16.56 3.44 3.31
CA PHE A 152 16.16 2.30 2.50
C PHE A 152 15.76 2.70 1.07
N VAL A 153 14.98 3.79 0.92
CA VAL A 153 14.60 4.28 -0.41
C VAL A 153 15.82 4.73 -1.21
N LYS A 154 16.76 5.43 -0.58
CA LYS A 154 18.01 5.89 -1.23
C LYS A 154 18.88 4.70 -1.65
N ASP A 155 19.08 3.73 -0.76
CA ASP A 155 19.99 2.60 -0.99
C ASP A 155 19.49 1.63 -2.06
N ARG A 156 18.17 1.53 -2.24
CA ARG A 156 17.57 0.59 -3.20
C ARG A 156 17.70 1.02 -4.66
N ASP A 157 17.86 2.33 -4.94
CA ASP A 157 17.93 2.91 -6.29
C ASP A 157 17.02 2.19 -7.32
N SER A 158 15.73 2.05 -6.99
CA SER A 158 14.79 1.24 -7.76
C SER A 158 13.84 2.12 -8.57
N PRO A 159 13.57 1.79 -9.85
CA PRO A 159 12.57 2.49 -10.65
C PRO A 159 11.14 2.22 -10.13
N TYR A 160 10.97 1.33 -9.14
CA TYR A 160 9.69 1.02 -8.50
C TYR A 160 9.53 1.68 -7.13
N LEU A 161 10.54 2.41 -6.65
CA LEU A 161 10.52 3.05 -5.34
C LEU A 161 10.82 4.54 -5.45
N MET A 162 10.12 5.34 -4.66
CA MET A 162 10.45 6.75 -4.49
C MET A 162 10.05 7.22 -3.10
N TYR A 163 10.57 8.37 -2.67
CA TYR A 163 10.16 9.00 -1.42
C TYR A 163 9.35 10.27 -1.73
N CYS A 164 8.21 10.42 -1.07
CA CYS A 164 7.44 11.64 -1.06
C CYS A 164 7.77 12.45 0.19
N SER A 165 8.00 13.74 0.01
CA SER A 165 7.96 14.74 1.07
C SER A 165 7.22 15.95 0.50
N GLN A 166 6.10 16.33 1.11
CA GLN A 166 5.50 17.65 0.87
C GLN A 166 6.30 18.74 1.59
#